data_AF-A0A838MXB8-F1
#
_entry.id   AF-A0A838MXB8-F1
#
_cell.length_a   1.000
_cell.length_b   1.000
_cell.length_c   1.000
_cell.angle_alpha   90.00
_cell.angle_beta   90.00
_cell.angle_gamma   90.00
#
_symmetry.space_group_name_H-M   'P 1'
#
loop_
_entity.id
_entity.type
_entity.pdbx_description
1 polymer ?
#
loop_
_entity_poly.entity_id
_entity_poly.type
_entity_poly.pdbx_seq_one_letter_code
_entity_poly.pdbx_strand_id
1 'polypeptide(L)'
;MSVSEHTRPTPETLLAKLQESKAARLRVYIGAAPGVGKTYQMLEDAHALKHQGVDIVIGFIEPHGRAETIALISDLERVPLRRIEYRGIVLEEMDVDAVIARRPSIAIVDELAHTNAPSAKHHKRYEDALELLDSGISVITAVNIQHLESLNDAVARTTGVRVRETLPDFVLKHADEVVNVDVSVDTLRTRLRQGKIYGVEKIEQSLNNFFRKGNLSALRELALRHVAEDQAGKSHTYREREGLAHPVIPEKVMVCMASRGSAKKLLRTGSRIAGKLASDWYAVYVETPREEPGRIKPKDFAALEENIRFAESLGAQVVKLQARQVADALIDYARRKGITHVIFGQSARSRWDILLHGSVINRFLAEVRDATVQVVPLEDEQRVAGDETDWLR
;
A
#
# COMPACT_ATOMS: atom_id res chain seq x y z
N MET A 1 -5.88 -25.97 -21.04
CA MET A 1 -6.10 -25.67 -19.61
C MET A 1 -6.17 -24.16 -19.50
N SER A 2 -7.36 -23.65 -19.20
CA SER A 2 -7.73 -22.24 -19.29
C SER A 2 -7.08 -21.40 -18.21
N VAL A 3 -6.55 -20.26 -18.62
CA VAL A 3 -6.05 -19.17 -17.79
C VAL A 3 -7.21 -18.63 -16.97
N SER A 4 -7.10 -18.63 -15.63
CA SER A 4 -8.10 -18.02 -14.74
C SER A 4 -8.06 -16.51 -14.89
N GLU A 5 -9.05 -15.94 -15.58
CA GLU A 5 -9.32 -14.51 -15.59
C GLU A 5 -9.56 -14.02 -14.16
N HIS A 6 -8.74 -13.08 -13.69
CA HIS A 6 -9.07 -12.28 -12.52
C HIS A 6 -10.22 -11.34 -12.90
N THR A 7 -11.44 -11.84 -12.70
CA THR A 7 -12.69 -11.13 -12.98
C THR A 7 -12.77 -9.90 -12.07
N ARG A 8 -12.86 -8.71 -12.67
CA ARG A 8 -13.31 -7.51 -11.96
C ARG A 8 -14.66 -7.83 -11.31
N PRO A 9 -14.91 -7.47 -10.03
CA PRO A 9 -16.22 -7.67 -9.44
C PRO A 9 -17.27 -6.98 -10.31
N THR A 10 -18.31 -7.72 -10.70
CA THR A 10 -19.38 -7.17 -11.52
C THR A 10 -20.30 -6.31 -10.66
N PRO A 11 -20.98 -5.31 -11.25
CA PRO A 11 -22.02 -4.53 -10.57
C PRO A 11 -23.06 -5.38 -9.80
N GLU A 12 -23.35 -6.61 -10.25
CA GLU A 12 -24.29 -7.50 -9.53
C GLU A 12 -23.70 -8.04 -8.22
N THR A 13 -22.41 -8.41 -8.20
CA THR A 13 -21.71 -8.74 -6.95
C THR A 13 -21.64 -7.56 -5.98
N LEU A 14 -21.65 -6.33 -6.50
CA LEU A 14 -21.69 -5.10 -5.70
C LEU A 14 -23.07 -4.87 -5.10
N LEU A 15 -24.15 -5.13 -5.84
CA LEU A 15 -25.53 -5.03 -5.35
C LEU A 15 -25.84 -6.08 -4.26
N ALA A 16 -25.42 -7.33 -4.45
CA ALA A 16 -25.58 -8.39 -3.45
C ALA A 16 -24.87 -8.02 -2.13
N LYS A 17 -23.66 -7.44 -2.23
CA LYS A 17 -22.89 -6.96 -1.07
C LYS A 17 -23.41 -5.67 -0.44
N LEU A 18 -24.18 -4.86 -1.16
CA LEU A 18 -24.86 -3.67 -0.62
C LEU A 18 -26.15 -4.05 0.13
N GLN A 19 -26.82 -5.14 -0.29
CA GLN A 19 -28.05 -5.62 0.33
C GLN A 19 -27.82 -6.49 1.58
N GLU A 20 -26.68 -7.19 1.67
CA GLU A 20 -26.34 -8.04 2.83
C GLU A 20 -25.85 -7.27 4.06
N SER A 21 -25.29 -6.06 3.91
CA SER A 21 -24.85 -5.22 5.02
C SER A 21 -25.82 -4.05 5.25
N LYS A 22 -26.57 -4.04 6.35
CA LYS A 22 -27.38 -2.88 6.80
C LYS A 22 -26.56 -1.61 7.11
N ALA A 23 -25.24 -1.63 6.93
CA ALA A 23 -24.35 -0.52 7.22
C ALA A 23 -24.11 0.34 5.97
N ALA A 24 -24.12 1.66 6.13
CA ALA A 24 -23.68 2.58 5.10
C ALA A 24 -22.24 2.30 4.69
N ARG A 25 -21.94 2.42 3.39
CA ARG A 25 -20.63 2.08 2.83
C ARG A 25 -19.97 3.27 2.14
N LEU A 26 -18.66 3.34 2.24
CA LEU A 26 -17.83 4.36 1.60
C LEU A 26 -17.05 3.76 0.42
N ARG A 27 -17.34 4.23 -0.80
CA ARG A 27 -16.57 3.92 -2.00
C ARG A 27 -15.76 5.14 -2.45
N VAL A 28 -14.45 4.95 -2.63
CA VAL A 28 -13.54 6.03 -3.01
C VAL A 28 -12.84 5.74 -4.34
N TYR A 29 -12.99 6.64 -5.31
CA TYR A 29 -12.24 6.64 -6.56
C TYR A 29 -10.94 7.43 -6.37
N ILE A 30 -9.80 6.74 -6.40
CA ILE A 30 -8.48 7.34 -6.29
C ILE A 30 -7.88 7.51 -7.68
N GLY A 31 -7.20 8.63 -7.90
CA GLY A 31 -6.43 8.84 -9.13
C GLY A 31 -5.10 9.53 -8.88
N ALA A 32 -4.14 9.30 -9.76
CA ALA A 32 -2.81 9.87 -9.66
C ALA A 32 -2.80 11.40 -9.80
N ALA A 33 -3.72 11.96 -10.61
CA ALA A 33 -3.72 13.36 -10.97
C ALA A 33 -5.10 13.84 -11.46
N PRO A 34 -5.34 15.17 -11.51
CA PRO A 34 -6.52 15.73 -12.17
C PRO A 34 -6.59 15.31 -13.65
N GLY A 35 -7.79 14.94 -14.12
CA GLY A 35 -8.03 14.59 -15.53
C GLY A 35 -7.85 13.10 -15.89
N VAL A 36 -7.51 12.24 -14.94
CA VAL A 36 -7.51 10.77 -15.16
C VAL A 36 -8.92 10.22 -15.40
N GLY A 37 -9.96 10.93 -14.95
CA GLY A 37 -11.36 10.57 -15.22
C GLY A 37 -12.15 10.06 -14.01
N LYS A 38 -11.68 10.32 -12.77
CA LYS A 38 -12.34 9.88 -11.53
C LYS A 38 -13.84 10.21 -11.50
N THR A 39 -14.19 11.48 -11.69
CA THR A 39 -15.57 11.97 -11.70
C THR A 39 -16.41 11.30 -12.80
N TYR A 40 -15.83 11.05 -13.97
CA TYR A 40 -16.53 10.41 -15.08
C TYR A 40 -16.86 8.95 -14.74
N GLN A 41 -15.87 8.16 -14.31
CA GLN A 41 -16.08 6.76 -13.91
C GLN A 41 -17.05 6.65 -12.73
N MET A 42 -16.91 7.55 -11.75
CA MET A 42 -17.81 7.63 -10.60
C MET A 42 -19.27 7.84 -11.02
N LEU A 43 -19.52 8.71 -12.01
CA LEU A 43 -20.85 8.94 -12.54
C LEU A 43 -21.37 7.78 -13.40
N GLU A 44 -20.52 7.14 -14.21
CA GLU A 44 -20.91 5.92 -14.95
C GLU A 44 -21.37 4.81 -14.01
N ASP A 45 -20.62 4.58 -12.94
CA ASP A 45 -20.95 3.56 -11.95
C ASP A 45 -22.22 3.93 -11.17
N ALA A 46 -22.44 5.23 -10.90
CA ALA A 46 -23.69 5.71 -10.33
C ALA A 46 -24.89 5.48 -11.25
N HIS A 47 -24.75 5.70 -12.56
CA HIS A 47 -25.79 5.38 -13.55
C HIS A 47 -26.10 3.89 -13.59
N ALA A 48 -25.08 3.03 -13.57
CA ALA A 48 -25.26 1.59 -13.53
C ALA A 48 -26.09 1.16 -12.30
N LEU A 49 -25.80 1.72 -11.12
CA LEU A 49 -26.55 1.46 -9.90
C LEU A 49 -27.99 2.02 -9.96
N LYS A 50 -28.18 3.21 -10.53
CA LYS A 50 -29.51 3.80 -10.73
C LYS A 50 -30.36 2.94 -11.66
N HIS A 51 -29.79 2.41 -12.74
CA HIS A 51 -30.46 1.48 -13.65
C HIS A 51 -30.87 0.17 -12.97
N GLN A 52 -30.20 -0.22 -11.89
CA GLN A 52 -30.56 -1.36 -11.05
C GLN A 52 -31.60 -1.01 -9.97
N GLY A 53 -32.12 0.21 -9.97
CA GLY A 53 -33.15 0.67 -9.03
C GLY A 53 -32.61 1.18 -7.68
N VAL A 54 -31.31 1.43 -7.57
CA VAL A 54 -30.73 2.04 -6.36
C VAL A 54 -31.06 3.53 -6.32
N ASP A 55 -31.48 4.03 -5.16
CA ASP A 55 -31.79 5.45 -4.94
C ASP A 55 -30.52 6.28 -4.74
N ILE A 56 -30.20 7.13 -5.72
CA ILE A 56 -28.94 7.87 -5.81
C ILE A 56 -29.20 9.36 -5.99
N VAL A 57 -28.49 10.17 -5.22
CA VAL A 57 -28.51 11.63 -5.35
C VAL A 57 -27.10 12.20 -5.45
N ILE A 58 -26.95 13.28 -6.20
CA ILE A 58 -25.75 14.11 -6.18
C ILE A 58 -25.87 15.11 -5.02
N GLY A 59 -25.00 14.96 -4.02
CA GLY A 59 -24.81 15.95 -2.97
C GLY A 59 -23.87 17.07 -3.43
N PHE A 60 -22.72 16.70 -3.98
CA PHE A 60 -21.78 17.66 -4.57
C PHE A 60 -21.02 17.06 -5.76
N ILE A 61 -20.88 17.84 -6.82
CA ILE A 61 -20.01 17.53 -7.96
C ILE A 61 -19.56 18.81 -8.66
N GLU A 62 -18.28 18.86 -9.02
CA GLU A 62 -17.70 19.97 -9.78
C GLU A 62 -17.36 19.50 -11.21
N PRO A 63 -18.15 19.89 -12.22
CA PRO A 63 -17.96 19.41 -13.60
C PRO A 63 -16.73 20.03 -14.29
N HIS A 64 -16.15 21.11 -13.74
CA HIS A 64 -15.03 21.86 -14.33
C HIS A 64 -15.22 22.16 -15.84
N GLY A 65 -16.45 22.42 -16.27
CA GLY A 65 -16.78 22.77 -17.66
C GLY A 65 -16.69 21.61 -18.68
N ARG A 66 -16.60 20.35 -18.24
CA ARG A 66 -16.53 19.20 -19.15
C ARG A 66 -17.90 18.78 -19.67
N ALA A 67 -18.17 18.98 -20.95
CA ALA A 67 -19.46 18.67 -21.59
C ALA A 67 -19.92 17.22 -21.36
N GLU A 68 -19.02 16.24 -21.49
CA GLU A 68 -19.31 14.82 -21.26
C GLU A 68 -19.73 14.55 -19.80
N THR A 69 -19.10 15.21 -18.82
CA THR A 69 -19.44 15.08 -17.40
C THR A 69 -20.76 15.79 -17.08
N ILE A 70 -21.01 16.95 -17.69
CA ILE A 70 -22.27 17.68 -17.53
C ILE A 70 -23.45 16.84 -18.02
N ALA A 71 -23.31 16.16 -19.16
CA ALA A 71 -24.34 15.27 -19.69
C ALA A 71 -24.68 14.15 -18.69
N LEU A 72 -23.67 13.52 -18.08
CA LEU A 72 -23.88 12.48 -17.07
C LEU A 72 -24.54 13.01 -15.78
N ILE A 73 -24.32 14.29 -15.43
CA ILE A 73 -24.93 14.90 -14.24
C ILE A 73 -26.43 15.15 -14.46
N SER A 74 -26.84 15.58 -15.66
CA SER A 74 -28.22 15.97 -15.98
C SER A 74 -29.26 14.87 -15.71
N ASP A 75 -28.84 13.61 -15.76
CA ASP A 75 -29.71 12.45 -15.61
C ASP A 75 -29.81 11.93 -14.16
N LEU A 76 -29.08 12.54 -13.21
CA LEU A 76 -29.12 12.19 -11.78
C LEU A 76 -29.85 13.28 -10.95
N GLU A 77 -30.59 12.85 -9.92
CA GLU A 77 -31.20 13.79 -8.97
C GLU A 77 -30.07 14.55 -8.26
N ARG A 78 -30.22 15.88 -8.07
CA ARG A 78 -29.22 16.72 -7.42
C ARG A 78 -29.84 17.53 -6.31
N VAL A 79 -29.25 17.48 -5.12
CA VAL A 79 -29.60 18.37 -4.02
C VAL A 79 -29.07 19.77 -4.34
N PRO A 80 -29.89 20.84 -4.21
CA PRO A 80 -29.42 22.21 -4.39
C PRO A 80 -28.24 22.53 -3.47
N LEU A 81 -27.21 23.18 -4.01
CA LEU A 81 -26.06 23.61 -3.22
C LEU A 81 -26.42 24.79 -2.30
N ARG A 82 -25.82 24.81 -1.12
CA ARG A 82 -25.93 25.93 -0.20
C ARG A 82 -25.02 27.06 -0.65
N ARG A 83 -25.56 28.28 -0.72
CA ARG A 83 -24.80 29.49 -1.04
C ARG A 83 -24.32 30.18 0.23
N ILE A 84 -23.02 30.45 0.29
CA ILE A 84 -22.36 31.06 1.43
C ILE A 84 -21.60 32.30 0.94
N GLU A 85 -21.95 33.47 1.46
CA GLU A 85 -21.20 34.70 1.18
C GLU A 85 -19.97 34.80 2.10
N TYR A 86 -18.79 34.90 1.49
CA TYR A 86 -17.55 35.08 2.21
C TYR A 86 -16.65 36.10 1.51
N ARG A 87 -16.30 37.19 2.21
CA ARG A 87 -15.45 38.29 1.70
C ARG A 87 -15.90 38.85 0.34
N GLY A 88 -17.21 38.95 0.11
CA GLY A 88 -17.79 39.48 -1.13
C GLY A 88 -17.82 38.49 -2.31
N ILE A 89 -17.52 37.21 -2.08
CA ILE A 89 -17.64 36.13 -3.07
C ILE A 89 -18.70 35.14 -2.58
N VAL A 90 -19.57 34.68 -3.47
CA VAL A 90 -20.51 33.59 -3.19
C VAL A 90 -19.83 32.26 -3.45
N LEU A 91 -19.70 31.45 -2.40
CA LEU A 91 -19.22 30.07 -2.45
C LEU A 91 -20.41 29.12 -2.45
N GLU A 92 -20.34 28.05 -3.24
CA GLU A 92 -21.36 27.00 -3.26
C GLU A 92 -20.80 25.75 -2.57
N GLU A 93 -21.53 25.23 -1.58
CA GLU A 93 -21.14 24.05 -0.79
C GLU A 93 -22.27 23.03 -0.74
N MET A 94 -21.93 21.79 -0.40
CA MET A 94 -22.91 20.72 -0.20
C MET A 94 -23.87 21.07 0.93
N ASP A 95 -25.18 20.88 0.71
CA ASP A 95 -26.17 20.97 1.78
C ASP A 95 -26.37 19.59 2.42
N VAL A 96 -25.53 19.30 3.42
CA VAL A 96 -25.53 18.00 4.11
C VAL A 96 -26.88 17.69 4.74
N ASP A 97 -27.48 18.68 5.40
CA ASP A 97 -28.77 18.52 6.08
C ASP A 97 -29.89 18.21 5.06
N ALA A 98 -29.86 18.84 3.87
CA ALA A 98 -30.81 18.54 2.80
C ALA A 98 -30.61 17.15 2.20
N VAL A 99 -29.37 16.68 2.04
CA VAL A 99 -29.07 15.30 1.61
C VAL A 99 -29.60 14.29 2.65
N ILE A 100 -29.37 14.54 3.94
CA ILE A 100 -29.87 13.69 5.03
C ILE A 100 -31.41 13.68 5.06
N ALA A 101 -32.05 14.84 4.90
CA ALA A 101 -33.50 14.96 4.85
C ALA A 101 -34.11 14.18 3.67
N ARG A 102 -33.41 14.13 2.53
CA ARG A 102 -33.80 13.34 1.35
C ARG A 102 -33.67 11.82 1.57
N ARG A 103 -32.82 11.37 2.49
CA ARG A 103 -32.61 9.94 2.82
C ARG A 103 -32.36 9.04 1.59
N PRO A 104 -31.43 9.38 0.69
CA PRO A 104 -31.05 8.52 -0.43
C PRO A 104 -30.38 7.23 0.08
N SER A 105 -30.34 6.18 -0.76
CA SER A 105 -29.49 5.02 -0.46
C SER A 105 -28.00 5.36 -0.62
N ILE A 106 -27.67 6.19 -1.63
CA ILE A 106 -26.30 6.63 -1.93
C ILE A 106 -26.27 8.13 -2.25
N ALA A 107 -25.29 8.84 -1.69
CA ALA A 107 -24.94 10.20 -2.07
C ALA A 107 -23.59 10.25 -2.81
N ILE A 108 -23.54 11.01 -3.91
CA ILE A 108 -22.30 11.32 -4.63
C ILE A 108 -21.70 12.61 -4.06
N VAL A 109 -20.43 12.55 -3.67
CA VAL A 109 -19.68 13.67 -3.07
C VAL A 109 -18.30 13.76 -3.74
N ASP A 110 -18.11 14.64 -4.71
CA ASP A 110 -16.79 14.84 -5.35
C ASP A 110 -15.85 15.71 -4.50
N GLU A 111 -14.55 15.62 -4.80
CA GLU A 111 -13.46 16.38 -4.18
C GLU A 111 -13.37 16.18 -2.65
N LEU A 112 -13.20 14.93 -2.19
CA LEU A 112 -13.18 14.58 -0.76
C LEU A 112 -12.19 15.39 0.09
N ALA A 113 -11.09 15.83 -0.52
CA ALA A 113 -10.04 16.59 0.14
C ALA A 113 -10.34 18.11 0.26
N HIS A 114 -11.47 18.58 -0.30
CA HIS A 114 -11.84 20.00 -0.31
C HIS A 114 -11.92 20.58 1.10
N THR A 115 -11.57 21.85 1.22
CA THR A 115 -11.75 22.65 2.44
C THR A 115 -12.99 23.51 2.30
N ASN A 116 -14.00 23.22 3.11
CA ASN A 116 -15.29 23.87 3.02
C ASN A 116 -15.17 25.37 3.34
N ALA A 117 -16.16 26.15 2.88
CA ALA A 117 -16.28 27.56 3.23
C ALA A 117 -16.22 27.79 4.76
N PRO A 118 -15.64 28.92 5.24
CA PRO A 118 -15.39 29.12 6.68
C PRO A 118 -16.61 29.11 7.61
N SER A 119 -17.82 29.31 7.08
CA SER A 119 -19.08 29.24 7.84
C SER A 119 -19.91 27.99 7.54
N ALA A 120 -19.32 27.01 6.85
CA ALA A 120 -19.92 25.70 6.69
C ALA A 120 -19.94 24.93 8.02
N LYS A 121 -20.80 23.92 8.11
CA LYS A 121 -20.98 23.09 9.31
C LYS A 121 -19.69 22.38 9.72
N HIS A 122 -18.99 21.81 8.74
CA HIS A 122 -17.70 21.16 8.92
C HIS A 122 -16.60 21.89 8.16
N HIS A 123 -15.36 21.71 8.60
CA HIS A 123 -14.20 22.36 7.98
C HIS A 123 -13.76 21.65 6.69
N LYS A 124 -13.96 20.33 6.62
CA LYS A 124 -13.48 19.48 5.51
C LYS A 124 -14.63 18.68 4.92
N ARG A 125 -14.64 18.52 3.60
CA ARG A 125 -15.69 17.76 2.90
C ARG A 125 -15.74 16.28 3.29
N TYR A 126 -14.62 15.70 3.70
CA TYR A 126 -14.63 14.34 4.25
C TYR A 126 -15.43 14.22 5.54
N GLU A 127 -15.53 15.27 6.35
CA GLU A 127 -16.34 15.28 7.57
C GLU A 127 -17.83 15.26 7.21
N ASP A 128 -18.23 15.98 6.16
CA ASP A 128 -19.58 15.90 5.61
C ASP A 128 -19.89 14.48 5.11
N ALA A 129 -18.95 13.86 4.39
CA ALA A 129 -19.10 12.48 3.92
C ALA A 129 -19.24 11.48 5.09
N LEU A 130 -18.49 11.67 6.17
CA LEU A 130 -18.62 10.86 7.39
C LEU A 130 -19.98 11.05 8.06
N GLU A 131 -20.50 12.29 8.14
CA GLU A 131 -21.84 12.54 8.69
C GLU A 131 -22.95 11.84 7.87
N LEU A 132 -22.82 11.83 6.53
CA LEU A 132 -23.74 11.09 5.67
C LEU A 132 -23.71 9.58 5.98
N LEU A 133 -22.52 9.00 6.13
CA LEU A 133 -22.34 7.59 6.50
C LEU A 133 -22.95 7.29 7.88
N ASP A 134 -22.71 8.14 8.88
CA ASP A 134 -23.27 8.01 10.23
C ASP A 134 -24.81 8.10 10.23
N SER A 135 -25.38 8.81 9.25
CA SER A 135 -26.82 8.91 9.02
C SER A 135 -27.42 7.72 8.25
N GLY A 136 -26.61 6.71 7.91
CA GLY A 136 -27.03 5.53 7.18
C GLY A 136 -27.04 5.68 5.65
N ILE A 137 -26.46 6.75 5.11
CA ILE A 137 -26.37 7.02 3.66
C ILE A 137 -25.00 6.58 3.16
N SER A 138 -24.95 5.67 2.19
CA SER A 138 -23.68 5.28 1.58
C SER A 138 -23.11 6.43 0.74
N VAL A 139 -21.78 6.56 0.68
CA VAL A 139 -21.12 7.66 -0.03
C VAL A 139 -20.23 7.13 -1.14
N ILE A 140 -20.41 7.68 -2.33
CA ILE A 140 -19.51 7.51 -3.46
C ILE A 140 -18.74 8.83 -3.67
N THR A 141 -17.42 8.77 -3.65
CA THR A 141 -16.56 9.96 -3.68
C THR A 141 -15.29 9.76 -4.51
N ALA A 142 -14.61 10.85 -4.86
CA ALA A 142 -13.32 10.81 -5.54
C ALA A 142 -12.24 11.70 -4.88
N VAL A 143 -10.99 11.27 -5.00
CA VAL A 143 -9.82 12.02 -4.48
C VAL A 143 -8.56 11.76 -5.32
N ASN A 144 -7.67 12.75 -5.41
CA ASN A 144 -6.34 12.50 -5.98
C ASN A 144 -5.36 12.06 -4.88
N ILE A 145 -4.43 11.15 -5.21
CA ILE A 145 -3.45 10.61 -4.26
C ILE A 145 -2.60 11.69 -3.58
N GLN A 146 -2.39 12.83 -4.26
CA GLN A 146 -1.60 13.95 -3.76
C GLN A 146 -2.17 14.61 -2.49
N HIS A 147 -3.46 14.39 -2.20
CA HIS A 147 -4.11 15.00 -1.05
C HIS A 147 -3.90 14.18 0.22
N LEU A 148 -3.38 12.95 0.15
CA LEU A 148 -3.11 12.18 1.35
C LEU A 148 -2.00 12.79 2.18
N GLU A 149 -2.25 12.93 3.48
CA GLU A 149 -1.34 13.54 4.44
C GLU A 149 0.00 12.83 4.48
N SER A 150 -0.01 11.49 4.57
CA SER A 150 1.22 10.68 4.57
C SER A 150 2.09 10.84 3.32
N LEU A 151 1.50 11.26 2.19
CA LEU A 151 2.17 11.37 0.90
C LEU A 151 2.56 12.80 0.55
N ASN A 152 2.14 13.82 1.32
CA ASN A 152 2.36 15.22 0.98
C ASN A 152 3.85 15.55 0.82
N ASP A 153 4.69 15.07 1.75
CA ASP A 153 6.15 15.27 1.70
C ASP A 153 6.81 14.59 0.49
N ALA A 154 6.36 13.37 0.15
CA ALA A 154 6.85 12.64 -1.02
C ALA A 154 6.47 13.38 -2.30
N VAL A 155 5.21 13.82 -2.40
CA VAL A 155 4.70 14.58 -3.53
C VAL A 155 5.39 15.93 -3.68
N ALA A 156 5.64 16.66 -2.58
CA ALA A 156 6.33 17.93 -2.62
C ALA A 156 7.79 17.78 -3.10
N ARG A 157 8.51 16.74 -2.65
CA ARG A 157 9.87 16.43 -3.13
C ARG A 157 9.90 16.09 -4.61
N THR A 158 8.91 15.34 -5.09
CA THR A 158 8.84 14.89 -6.48
C THR A 158 8.39 16.01 -7.42
N THR A 159 7.34 16.74 -7.05
CA THR A 159 6.65 17.67 -7.96
C THR A 159 7.05 19.12 -7.78
N GLY A 160 7.66 19.47 -6.64
CA GLY A 160 7.94 20.84 -6.23
C GLY A 160 6.71 21.64 -5.79
N VAL A 161 5.52 21.02 -5.81
CA VAL A 161 4.25 21.67 -5.44
C VAL A 161 3.82 21.18 -4.06
N ARG A 162 3.57 22.12 -3.15
CA ARG A 162 2.96 21.82 -1.85
C ARG A 162 1.45 21.77 -1.97
N VAL A 163 0.86 20.65 -1.57
CA VAL A 163 -0.59 20.49 -1.54
C VAL A 163 -1.12 21.05 -0.22
N ARG A 164 -1.99 22.06 -0.30
CA ARG A 164 -2.58 22.71 0.88
C ARG A 164 -3.79 21.96 1.41
N GLU A 165 -4.59 21.41 0.51
CA GLU A 165 -5.77 20.65 0.86
C GLU A 165 -5.41 19.19 1.08
N THR A 166 -5.51 18.76 2.34
CA THR A 166 -5.14 17.41 2.74
C THR A 166 -6.35 16.59 3.16
N LEU A 167 -6.17 15.27 3.08
CA LEU A 167 -7.08 14.23 3.51
C LEU A 167 -6.31 13.28 4.45
N PRO A 168 -6.76 13.12 5.71
CA PRO A 168 -6.16 12.16 6.61
C PRO A 168 -6.28 10.72 6.09
N ASP A 169 -5.20 9.95 6.22
CA ASP A 169 -5.12 8.56 5.76
C ASP A 169 -6.22 7.65 6.34
N PHE A 170 -6.72 7.95 7.55
CA PHE A 170 -7.76 7.14 8.17
C PHE A 170 -9.04 7.11 7.34
N VAL A 171 -9.36 8.19 6.61
CA VAL A 171 -10.59 8.26 5.80
C VAL A 171 -10.58 7.19 4.71
N LEU A 172 -9.43 7.01 4.04
CA LEU A 172 -9.28 5.92 3.06
C LEU A 172 -9.29 4.54 3.69
N LYS A 173 -8.71 4.38 4.88
CA LYS A 173 -8.75 3.11 5.62
C LYS A 173 -10.18 2.72 6.03
N HIS A 174 -11.05 3.71 6.26
CA HIS A 174 -12.48 3.49 6.54
C HIS A 174 -13.29 3.19 5.28
N ALA A 175 -12.74 3.41 4.08
CA ALA A 175 -13.45 3.08 2.85
C ALA A 175 -13.68 1.57 2.73
N ASP A 176 -14.90 1.16 2.46
CA ASP A 176 -15.23 -0.22 2.12
C ASP A 176 -14.59 -0.66 0.80
N GLU A 177 -14.47 0.28 -0.13
CA GLU A 177 -14.02 0.01 -1.48
C GLU A 177 -13.18 1.18 -2.00
N VAL A 178 -12.01 0.85 -2.56
CA VAL A 178 -11.10 1.82 -3.17
C VAL A 178 -10.88 1.42 -4.62
N VAL A 179 -11.35 2.26 -5.54
CA VAL A 179 -11.26 2.04 -6.99
C VAL A 179 -10.15 2.92 -7.55
N ASN A 180 -9.13 2.31 -8.14
CA ASN A 180 -8.05 3.05 -8.81
C ASN A 180 -8.45 3.42 -10.24
N VAL A 181 -8.47 4.71 -10.54
CA VAL A 181 -8.70 5.25 -11.88
C VAL A 181 -7.36 5.69 -12.48
N ASP A 182 -6.83 4.83 -13.35
CA ASP A 182 -5.51 5.00 -13.96
C ASP A 182 -5.58 5.29 -15.46
N VAL A 183 -4.68 6.16 -15.91
CA VAL A 183 -4.52 6.56 -17.30
C VAL A 183 -3.03 6.74 -17.59
N SER A 184 -2.59 6.42 -18.81
CA SER A 184 -1.19 6.62 -19.18
C SER A 184 -0.78 8.10 -19.07
N VAL A 185 0.48 8.35 -18.71
CA VAL A 185 1.04 9.71 -18.59
C VAL A 185 0.89 10.49 -19.91
N ASP A 186 1.11 9.82 -21.04
CA ASP A 186 1.01 10.44 -22.36
C ASP A 186 -0.45 10.77 -22.72
N THR A 187 -1.41 9.90 -22.36
CA THR A 187 -2.85 10.18 -22.51
C THR A 187 -3.26 11.38 -21.65
N LEU A 188 -2.79 11.47 -20.41
CA LEU A 188 -3.12 12.58 -19.53
C LEU A 188 -2.58 13.92 -20.04
N ARG A 189 -1.33 13.93 -20.52
CA ARG A 189 -0.72 15.12 -21.15
C ARG A 189 -1.46 15.51 -22.43
N THR A 190 -1.92 14.55 -23.22
CA THR A 190 -2.74 14.81 -24.41
C THR A 190 -4.08 15.44 -24.04
N ARG A 191 -4.76 14.91 -23.01
CA ARG A 191 -6.01 15.51 -22.49
C ARG A 191 -5.79 16.96 -22.02
N LEU A 192 -4.67 17.24 -21.35
CA LEU A 192 -4.32 18.60 -20.95
C LEU A 192 -4.13 19.52 -22.17
N ARG A 193 -3.38 19.09 -23.19
CA ARG A 193 -3.18 19.86 -24.44
C ARG A 193 -4.46 20.11 -25.21
N GLN A 194 -5.42 19.20 -25.12
CA GLN A 194 -6.75 19.34 -25.72
C GLN A 194 -7.68 20.27 -24.91
N GLY A 195 -7.22 20.86 -23.81
CA GLY A 195 -8.05 21.71 -22.93
C GLY A 195 -9.11 20.94 -22.14
N LYS A 196 -9.01 19.61 -22.04
CA LYS A 196 -9.99 18.76 -21.33
C LYS A 196 -9.82 18.76 -19.81
N ILE A 197 -8.72 19.35 -19.30
CA ILE A 197 -8.36 19.36 -17.88
C ILE A 197 -8.37 20.78 -17.31
N TYR A 198 -7.73 21.72 -18.00
CA TYR A 198 -7.70 23.14 -17.66
C TYR A 198 -7.95 24.01 -18.89
N GLY A 199 -8.31 25.27 -18.65
CA GLY A 199 -8.38 26.31 -19.67
C GLY A 199 -7.06 26.49 -20.41
N VAL A 200 -7.15 26.96 -21.66
CA VAL A 200 -6.04 27.07 -22.62
C VAL A 200 -4.89 27.91 -22.05
N GLU A 201 -5.21 28.93 -21.26
CA GLU A 201 -4.27 29.85 -20.63
C GLU A 201 -3.36 29.18 -19.59
N LYS A 202 -3.76 28.05 -18.99
CA LYS A 202 -2.99 27.33 -17.97
C LYS A 202 -2.25 26.11 -18.50
N ILE A 203 -2.39 25.75 -19.78
CA ILE A 203 -1.85 24.51 -20.35
C ILE A 203 -0.32 24.47 -20.27
N GLU A 204 0.36 25.48 -20.84
CA GLU A 204 1.83 25.50 -20.91
C GLU A 204 2.47 25.53 -19.52
N GLN A 205 1.95 26.36 -18.61
CA GLN A 205 2.41 26.41 -17.23
C GLN A 205 2.22 25.06 -16.53
N SER A 206 1.07 24.41 -16.74
CA SER A 206 0.76 23.11 -16.12
C SER A 206 1.65 21.99 -16.66
N LEU A 207 1.89 21.93 -17.98
CA LEU A 207 2.78 20.97 -18.64
C LEU A 207 4.23 21.08 -18.17
N ASN A 208 4.66 22.32 -17.89
CA ASN A 208 6.01 22.64 -17.44
C ASN A 208 6.18 22.59 -15.92
N ASN A 209 5.12 22.33 -15.14
CA ASN A 209 5.20 22.17 -13.68
C ASN A 209 4.61 20.82 -13.26
N PHE A 210 3.35 20.81 -12.82
CA PHE A 210 2.70 19.61 -12.27
C PHE A 210 2.63 18.44 -13.26
N PHE A 211 2.32 18.71 -14.54
CA PHE A 211 2.11 17.69 -15.57
C PHE A 211 3.39 17.26 -16.31
N ARG A 212 4.58 17.52 -15.74
CA ARG A 212 5.83 16.95 -16.26
C ARG A 212 5.77 15.42 -16.23
N LYS A 213 6.37 14.77 -17.25
CA LYS A 213 6.34 13.31 -17.38
C LYS A 213 6.85 12.59 -16.13
N GLY A 214 7.96 13.05 -15.55
CA GLY A 214 8.51 12.50 -14.31
C GLY A 214 7.55 12.61 -13.12
N ASN A 215 6.93 13.78 -12.93
CA ASN A 215 5.95 14.02 -11.86
C ASN A 215 4.76 13.08 -11.96
N LEU A 216 4.16 12.98 -13.16
CA LEU A 216 3.00 12.13 -13.40
C LEU A 216 3.34 10.63 -13.25
N SER A 217 4.52 10.20 -13.69
CA SER A 217 4.97 8.82 -13.48
C SER A 217 5.08 8.48 -12.00
N ALA A 218 5.68 9.38 -11.20
CA ALA A 218 5.85 9.17 -9.77
C ALA A 218 4.51 9.22 -9.01
N LEU A 219 3.60 10.15 -9.37
CA LEU A 219 2.25 10.18 -8.79
C LEU A 219 1.45 8.91 -9.14
N ARG A 220 1.59 8.40 -10.35
CA ARG A 220 0.97 7.13 -10.78
C ARG A 220 1.52 5.94 -10.00
N GLU A 221 2.82 5.89 -9.80
CA GLU A 221 3.48 4.88 -8.97
C GLU A 221 2.98 4.94 -7.52
N LEU A 222 2.89 6.14 -6.93
CA LEU A 222 2.34 6.34 -5.59
C LEU A 222 0.89 5.86 -5.49
N ALA A 223 0.04 6.21 -6.46
CA ALA A 223 -1.36 5.79 -6.48
C ALA A 223 -1.50 4.26 -6.54
N LEU A 224 -0.77 3.61 -7.46
CA LEU A 224 -0.81 2.16 -7.61
C LEU A 224 -0.29 1.42 -6.38
N ARG A 225 0.83 1.90 -5.79
CA ARG A 225 1.38 1.32 -4.56
C ARG A 225 0.38 1.43 -3.41
N HIS A 226 -0.19 2.61 -3.21
CA HIS A 226 -1.10 2.85 -2.09
C HIS A 226 -2.36 1.98 -2.17
N VAL A 227 -2.94 1.83 -3.37
CA VAL A 227 -4.10 0.95 -3.58
C VAL A 227 -3.74 -0.51 -3.33
N ALA A 228 -2.54 -0.95 -3.72
CA ALA A 228 -2.07 -2.30 -3.42
C ALA A 228 -1.89 -2.54 -1.90
N GLU A 229 -1.35 -1.56 -1.18
CA GLU A 229 -1.22 -1.60 0.29
C GLU A 229 -2.59 -1.66 0.99
N ASP A 230 -3.57 -0.86 0.56
CA ASP A 230 -4.94 -0.87 1.09
C ASP A 230 -5.63 -2.22 0.86
N GLN A 231 -5.51 -2.78 -0.36
CA GLN A 231 -6.09 -4.08 -0.69
C GLN A 231 -5.48 -5.22 0.15
N ALA A 232 -4.17 -5.16 0.41
CA ALA A 232 -3.51 -6.10 1.30
C ALA A 232 -4.08 -5.99 2.72
N GLY A 233 -4.19 -4.78 3.27
CA GLY A 233 -4.74 -4.55 4.62
C GLY A 233 -6.18 -5.02 4.81
N LYS A 234 -7.07 -4.76 3.83
CA LYS A 234 -8.49 -5.19 3.88
C LYS A 234 -8.67 -6.69 3.68
N SER A 235 -7.80 -7.32 2.90
CA SER A 235 -7.80 -8.78 2.76
C SER A 235 -7.44 -9.47 4.08
N HIS A 236 -6.62 -8.85 4.93
CA HIS A 236 -6.31 -9.36 6.27
C HIS A 236 -7.52 -9.26 7.22
N THR A 237 -8.15 -8.08 7.34
CA THR A 237 -9.26 -7.86 8.29
C THR A 237 -10.56 -8.56 7.90
N TYR A 238 -10.89 -8.67 6.61
CA TYR A 238 -12.08 -9.39 6.12
C TYR A 238 -11.96 -10.90 6.39
N ARG A 239 -10.77 -11.49 6.19
CA ARG A 239 -10.53 -12.92 6.37
C ARG A 239 -10.48 -13.34 7.84
N GLU A 240 -10.01 -12.46 8.74
CA GLU A 240 -10.10 -12.67 10.19
C GLU A 240 -11.55 -12.70 10.69
N ARG A 241 -12.43 -11.88 10.10
CA ARG A 241 -13.86 -11.82 10.48
C ARG A 241 -14.70 -12.97 9.94
N GLU A 242 -14.42 -13.43 8.72
CA GLU A 242 -15.26 -14.43 8.02
C GLU A 242 -14.83 -15.89 8.27
N GLY A 243 -13.78 -16.13 9.07
CA GLY A 243 -13.33 -17.50 9.37
C GLY A 243 -12.95 -18.33 8.14
N LEU A 244 -12.68 -17.65 7.00
CA LEU A 244 -12.33 -18.28 5.73
C LEU A 244 -10.93 -18.88 5.87
N ALA A 245 -10.89 -20.15 6.23
CA ALA A 245 -9.72 -20.97 6.38
C ALA A 245 -9.06 -21.20 5.02
N HIS A 246 -8.26 -20.24 4.53
CA HIS A 246 -6.97 -20.47 3.87
C HIS A 246 -6.16 -19.15 3.85
N PRO A 247 -5.03 -19.08 4.57
CA PRO A 247 -4.26 -17.85 4.69
C PRO A 247 -3.44 -17.56 3.42
N VAL A 248 -3.47 -16.30 2.95
CA VAL A 248 -2.22 -15.71 2.45
C VAL A 248 -1.43 -15.43 3.72
N ILE A 249 -0.46 -16.29 4.01
CA ILE A 249 0.34 -16.23 5.23
C ILE A 249 0.95 -14.81 5.29
N PRO A 250 0.70 -14.00 6.35
CA PRO A 250 1.35 -12.70 6.49
C PRO A 250 2.85 -12.88 6.31
N GLU A 251 3.45 -12.14 5.38
CA GLU A 251 4.78 -12.47 4.92
C GLU A 251 5.83 -12.18 5.99
N LYS A 252 6.27 -13.22 6.70
CA LYS A 252 7.26 -13.08 7.79
C LYS A 252 8.65 -13.41 7.29
N VAL A 253 9.61 -12.56 7.66
CA VAL A 253 11.01 -12.71 7.26
C VAL A 253 11.81 -13.35 8.39
N MET A 254 12.58 -14.38 8.05
CA MET A 254 13.55 -15.02 8.94
C MET A 254 14.95 -14.91 8.35
N VAL A 255 15.88 -14.43 9.17
CA VAL A 255 17.31 -14.43 8.86
C VAL A 255 18.01 -15.47 9.71
N CYS A 256 18.68 -16.43 9.07
CA CYS A 256 19.41 -17.49 9.73
C CYS A 256 20.85 -17.05 10.00
N MET A 257 21.20 -16.83 11.26
CA MET A 257 22.54 -16.41 11.69
C MET A 257 23.42 -17.62 12.03
N ALA A 258 24.69 -17.56 11.62
CA ALA A 258 25.72 -18.49 12.07
C ALA A 258 26.46 -17.92 13.29
N SER A 259 27.05 -18.81 14.09
CA SER A 259 27.95 -18.46 15.20
C SER A 259 29.28 -17.85 14.77
N ARG A 260 29.61 -17.89 13.47
CA ARG A 260 30.94 -17.51 12.94
C ARG A 260 30.82 -16.47 11.85
N GLY A 261 31.72 -15.49 11.88
CA GLY A 261 31.83 -14.44 10.87
C GLY A 261 30.79 -13.33 11.02
N SER A 262 30.90 -12.32 10.16
CA SER A 262 30.01 -11.15 10.17
C SER A 262 28.69 -11.46 9.46
N ALA A 263 27.57 -11.33 10.18
CA ALA A 263 26.23 -11.45 9.61
C ALA A 263 25.66 -10.07 9.18
N LYS A 264 26.45 -8.99 9.25
CA LYS A 264 25.95 -7.61 9.02
C LYS A 264 25.27 -7.43 7.66
N LYS A 265 25.85 -7.96 6.59
CA LYS A 265 25.28 -7.89 5.22
C LYS A 265 23.96 -8.67 5.11
N LEU A 266 23.92 -9.84 5.75
CA LEU A 266 22.74 -10.69 5.82
C LEU A 266 21.61 -10.00 6.59
N LEU A 267 21.91 -9.45 7.77
CA LEU A 267 20.97 -8.73 8.63
C LEU A 267 20.43 -7.44 7.98
N ARG A 268 21.28 -6.66 7.30
CA ARG A 268 20.84 -5.51 6.49
C ARG A 268 19.90 -5.93 5.36
N THR A 269 20.18 -7.07 4.74
CA THR A 269 19.31 -7.62 3.68
C THR A 269 17.95 -8.00 4.25
N GLY A 270 17.92 -8.69 5.40
CA GLY A 270 16.68 -9.03 6.11
C GLY A 270 15.86 -7.82 6.52
N SER A 271 16.49 -6.85 7.19
CA SER A 271 15.83 -5.58 7.58
C SER A 271 15.22 -4.85 6.37
N ARG A 272 15.94 -4.79 5.24
CA ARG A 272 15.43 -4.16 4.02
C ARG A 272 14.23 -4.90 3.42
N ILE A 273 14.22 -6.24 3.45
CA ILE A 273 13.10 -7.03 2.95
C ILE A 273 11.91 -6.90 3.89
N ALA A 274 12.12 -7.05 5.19
CA ALA A 274 11.10 -6.85 6.21
C ALA A 274 10.43 -5.47 6.10
N GLY A 275 11.23 -4.41 5.90
CA GLY A 275 10.71 -3.06 5.69
C GLY A 275 9.90 -2.89 4.41
N LYS A 276 10.24 -3.60 3.32
CA LYS A 276 9.43 -3.62 2.09
C LYS A 276 8.11 -4.37 2.25
N LEU A 277 8.09 -5.37 3.12
CA LEU A 277 6.92 -6.22 3.38
C LEU A 277 6.06 -5.70 4.54
N ALA A 278 6.46 -4.56 5.15
CA ALA A 278 5.83 -4.00 6.35
C ALA A 278 5.59 -5.06 7.45
N SER A 279 6.56 -5.95 7.64
CA SER A 279 6.41 -7.15 8.47
C SER A 279 7.50 -7.26 9.53
N ASP A 280 7.12 -7.83 10.68
CA ASP A 280 8.07 -8.23 11.71
C ASP A 280 9.04 -9.28 11.15
N TRP A 281 10.29 -9.21 11.62
CA TRP A 281 11.32 -10.15 11.18
C TRP A 281 12.16 -10.70 12.31
N TYR A 282 12.62 -11.93 12.10
CA TYR A 282 13.28 -12.73 13.11
C TYR A 282 14.73 -12.96 12.72
N ALA A 283 15.65 -12.71 13.64
CA ALA A 283 17.05 -13.12 13.52
C ALA A 283 17.24 -14.39 14.36
N VAL A 284 17.36 -15.54 13.69
CA VAL A 284 17.35 -16.85 14.32
C VAL A 284 18.75 -17.44 14.35
N TYR A 285 19.20 -17.81 15.55
CA TYR A 285 20.43 -18.55 15.80
C TYR A 285 20.09 -19.91 16.42
N VAL A 286 20.74 -20.97 15.95
CA VAL A 286 20.61 -22.32 16.51
C VAL A 286 21.91 -22.71 17.19
N GLU A 287 21.87 -22.83 18.51
CA GLU A 287 22.96 -23.35 19.34
C GLU A 287 23.03 -24.87 19.22
N THR A 288 24.18 -25.38 18.77
CA THR A 288 24.45 -26.82 18.70
C THR A 288 25.24 -27.29 19.94
N PRO A 289 25.26 -28.60 20.26
CA PRO A 289 26.02 -29.13 21.40
C PRO A 289 27.54 -28.82 21.38
N ARG A 290 28.09 -28.46 20.21
CA ARG A 290 29.48 -28.04 20.03
C ARG A 290 29.72 -26.57 20.39
N GLU A 291 28.64 -25.80 20.52
CA GLU A 291 28.61 -24.35 20.75
C GLU A 291 27.97 -23.99 22.09
N GLU A 292 27.70 -24.99 22.94
CA GLU A 292 27.24 -24.80 24.31
C GLU A 292 28.16 -23.83 25.08
N PRO A 293 27.63 -23.09 26.07
CA PRO A 293 28.43 -22.22 26.93
C PRO A 293 29.66 -22.94 27.49
N GLY A 294 30.86 -22.42 27.19
CA GLY A 294 32.15 -23.01 27.57
C GLY A 294 32.81 -23.90 26.51
N ARG A 295 32.13 -24.24 25.40
CA ARG A 295 32.68 -25.01 24.27
C ARG A 295 32.85 -24.20 22.99
N ILE A 296 32.06 -23.14 22.83
CA ILE A 296 32.22 -22.20 21.71
C ILE A 296 33.57 -21.47 21.81
N LYS A 297 34.23 -21.24 20.67
CA LYS A 297 35.49 -20.49 20.64
C LYS A 297 35.22 -19.04 21.06
N PRO A 298 36.07 -18.39 21.89
CA PRO A 298 35.86 -17.01 22.33
C PRO A 298 35.66 -16.01 21.18
N LYS A 299 36.39 -16.18 20.06
CA LYS A 299 36.25 -15.36 18.86
C LYS A 299 34.87 -15.51 18.19
N ASP A 300 34.36 -16.73 18.12
CA ASP A 300 33.05 -17.02 17.49
C ASP A 300 31.91 -16.50 18.40
N PHE A 301 32.05 -16.64 19.72
CA PHE A 301 31.10 -16.09 20.69
C PHE A 301 31.00 -14.55 20.61
N ALA A 302 32.14 -13.85 20.54
CA ALA A 302 32.16 -12.39 20.41
C ALA A 302 31.49 -11.91 19.11
N ALA A 303 31.75 -12.59 17.99
CA ALA A 303 31.11 -12.28 16.71
C ALA A 303 29.60 -12.50 16.74
N LEU A 304 29.14 -13.57 17.40
CA LEU A 304 27.71 -13.84 17.59
C LEU A 304 27.02 -12.74 18.41
N GLU A 305 27.62 -12.29 19.51
CA GLU A 305 27.07 -11.18 20.31
C GLU A 305 26.99 -9.88 19.50
N GLU A 306 28.02 -9.56 18.70
CA GLU A 306 28.01 -8.38 17.84
C GLU A 306 26.87 -8.44 16.81
N ASN A 307 26.68 -9.62 16.18
CA ASN A 307 25.60 -9.84 15.22
C ASN A 307 24.21 -9.71 15.87
N ILE A 308 24.03 -10.21 17.11
CA ILE A 308 22.78 -10.09 17.86
C ILE A 308 22.45 -8.62 18.15
N ARG A 309 23.40 -7.86 18.71
CA ARG A 309 23.20 -6.44 18.99
C ARG A 309 22.88 -5.66 17.72
N PHE A 310 23.55 -5.99 16.62
CA PHE A 310 23.28 -5.37 15.34
C PHE A 310 21.88 -5.71 14.81
N ALA A 311 21.43 -6.96 14.96
CA ALA A 311 20.07 -7.36 14.58
C ALA A 311 18.99 -6.61 15.39
N GLU A 312 19.17 -6.49 16.71
CA GLU A 312 18.27 -5.73 17.60
C GLU A 312 18.23 -4.25 17.20
N SER A 313 19.38 -3.66 16.88
CA SER A 313 19.45 -2.26 16.42
C SER A 313 18.71 -2.00 15.10
N LEU A 314 18.50 -3.04 14.29
CA LEU A 314 17.73 -3.02 13.04
C LEU A 314 16.25 -3.41 13.24
N GLY A 315 15.81 -3.59 14.50
CA GLY A 315 14.45 -3.95 14.87
C GLY A 315 14.10 -5.44 14.70
N ALA A 316 15.09 -6.33 14.64
CA ALA A 316 14.84 -7.77 14.59
C ALA A 316 14.37 -8.33 15.95
N GLN A 317 13.44 -9.28 15.92
CA GLN A 317 13.22 -10.17 17.06
C GLN A 317 14.27 -11.28 17.04
N VAL A 318 15.23 -11.23 17.98
CA VAL A 318 16.29 -12.24 18.06
C VAL A 318 15.76 -13.50 18.75
N VAL A 319 15.98 -14.65 18.13
CA VAL A 319 15.55 -15.95 18.65
C VAL A 319 16.73 -16.90 18.71
N LYS A 320 16.98 -17.44 19.90
CA LYS A 320 17.99 -18.47 20.14
C LYS A 320 17.29 -19.82 20.33
N LEU A 321 17.57 -20.78 19.47
CA LEU A 321 17.05 -22.14 19.53
C LEU A 321 18.19 -23.09 19.93
N GLN A 322 17.88 -24.18 20.61
CA GLN A 322 18.85 -25.24 20.92
C GLN A 322 18.48 -26.50 20.16
N ALA A 323 19.40 -27.03 19.37
CA ALA A 323 19.17 -28.27 18.64
C ALA A 323 20.47 -28.96 18.20
N ARG A 324 20.43 -30.29 18.10
CA ARG A 324 21.54 -31.09 17.56
C ARG A 324 21.68 -30.89 16.03
N GLN A 325 20.56 -30.70 15.34
CA GLN A 325 20.49 -30.47 13.90
C GLN A 325 19.91 -29.08 13.63
N VAL A 326 20.70 -28.23 12.98
CA VAL A 326 20.32 -26.84 12.67
C VAL A 326 19.13 -26.77 11.72
N ALA A 327 19.09 -27.62 10.69
CA ALA A 327 18.02 -27.64 9.70
C ALA A 327 16.65 -27.88 10.33
N ASP A 328 16.53 -28.92 11.16
CA ASP A 328 15.27 -29.31 11.78
C ASP A 328 14.72 -28.18 12.66
N ALA A 329 15.58 -27.54 13.46
CA ALA A 329 15.18 -26.41 14.29
C ALA A 329 14.70 -25.20 13.49
N LEU A 330 15.36 -24.88 12.38
CA LEU A 330 14.97 -23.78 11.50
C LEU A 330 13.67 -24.10 10.74
N ILE A 331 13.48 -25.33 10.27
CA ILE A 331 12.24 -25.78 9.61
C ILE A 331 11.08 -25.74 10.59
N ASP A 332 11.25 -26.29 11.79
CA ASP A 332 10.21 -26.30 12.83
C ASP A 332 9.85 -24.89 13.26
N TYR A 333 10.84 -24.02 13.42
CA TYR A 333 10.59 -22.62 13.75
C TYR A 333 9.86 -21.90 12.61
N ALA A 334 10.30 -22.11 11.36
CA ALA A 334 9.67 -21.52 10.18
C ALA A 334 8.20 -21.94 10.04
N ARG A 335 7.90 -23.23 10.21
CA ARG A 335 6.52 -23.76 10.18
C ARG A 335 5.67 -23.18 11.31
N ARG A 336 6.16 -23.22 12.55
CA ARG A 336 5.42 -22.71 13.72
C ARG A 336 5.11 -21.22 13.62
N LYS A 337 6.03 -20.43 13.07
CA LYS A 337 5.85 -18.98 12.95
C LYS A 337 5.19 -18.53 11.64
N GLY A 338 5.02 -19.43 10.67
CA GLY A 338 4.49 -19.10 9.35
C GLY A 338 5.45 -18.20 8.58
N ILE A 339 6.73 -18.55 8.54
CA ILE A 339 7.75 -17.79 7.83
C ILE A 339 7.59 -18.00 6.32
N THR A 340 7.55 -16.91 5.55
CA THR A 340 7.39 -16.94 4.09
C THR A 340 8.64 -16.50 3.33
N HIS A 341 9.56 -15.81 4.00
CA HIS A 341 10.83 -15.38 3.42
C HIS A 341 11.98 -15.80 4.34
N VAL A 342 12.89 -16.61 3.83
CA VAL A 342 14.05 -17.08 4.59
C VAL A 342 15.33 -16.66 3.91
N ILE A 343 16.23 -16.08 4.69
CA ILE A 343 17.51 -15.58 4.21
C ILE A 343 18.64 -16.34 4.88
N PHE A 344 19.46 -16.99 4.07
CA PHE A 344 20.65 -17.71 4.50
C PHE A 344 21.91 -16.97 4.04
N GLY A 345 22.96 -16.99 4.87
CA GLY A 345 24.29 -16.61 4.44
C GLY A 345 24.93 -17.71 3.58
N GLN A 346 25.61 -17.34 2.51
CA GLN A 346 26.48 -18.24 1.76
C GLN A 346 27.66 -18.59 2.68
N SER A 347 27.68 -19.81 3.21
CA SER A 347 28.72 -20.23 4.15
C SER A 347 30.12 -20.13 3.53
N ALA A 348 31.06 -19.53 4.25
CA ALA A 348 32.50 -19.46 3.93
C ALA A 348 33.24 -20.81 4.04
N ARG A 349 32.61 -21.93 3.69
CA ARG A 349 33.23 -23.27 3.75
C ARG A 349 33.42 -23.88 2.36
N SER A 350 34.47 -24.69 2.26
CA SER A 350 34.95 -25.37 1.06
C SER A 350 33.82 -26.07 0.29
N ARG A 351 33.91 -26.09 -1.04
CA ARG A 351 32.89 -26.64 -1.96
C ARG A 351 32.51 -28.11 -1.68
N TRP A 352 33.34 -28.84 -0.93
CA TRP A 352 33.07 -30.21 -0.48
C TRP A 352 32.12 -30.28 0.73
N ASP A 353 32.15 -29.28 1.62
CA ASP A 353 31.20 -29.18 2.74
C ASP A 353 29.80 -28.77 2.25
N ILE A 354 29.70 -28.05 1.12
CA ILE A 354 28.44 -27.73 0.43
C ILE A 354 27.77 -28.99 -0.12
N LEU A 355 28.54 -30.03 -0.48
CA LEU A 355 27.99 -31.33 -0.91
C LEU A 355 27.40 -32.13 0.26
N LEU A 356 27.90 -31.94 1.48
CA LEU A 356 27.44 -32.63 2.70
C LEU A 356 26.38 -31.82 3.49
N HIS A 357 26.46 -30.48 3.49
CA HIS A 357 25.56 -29.54 4.19
C HIS A 357 24.62 -28.76 3.27
N GLY A 358 24.63 -29.06 1.96
CA GLY A 358 23.52 -28.77 1.06
C GLY A 358 22.19 -29.31 1.58
N SER A 359 22.19 -30.15 2.62
CA SER A 359 21.01 -30.59 3.35
C SER A 359 20.22 -29.47 4.00
N VAL A 360 20.80 -28.39 4.55
CA VAL A 360 19.98 -27.41 5.31
C VAL A 360 19.05 -26.64 4.37
N ILE A 361 19.60 -26.04 3.31
CA ILE A 361 18.82 -25.26 2.33
C ILE A 361 17.95 -26.18 1.49
N ASN A 362 18.47 -27.32 0.99
CA ASN A 362 17.67 -28.23 0.16
C ASN A 362 16.57 -28.93 0.96
N ARG A 363 16.81 -29.29 2.23
CA ARG A 363 15.78 -29.85 3.11
C ARG A 363 14.77 -28.79 3.51
N PHE A 364 15.20 -27.55 3.75
CA PHE A 364 14.30 -26.43 3.98
C PHE A 364 13.38 -26.19 2.76
N LEU A 365 13.94 -26.15 1.55
CA LEU A 365 13.17 -26.04 0.30
C LEU A 365 12.22 -27.23 0.06
N ALA A 366 12.62 -28.44 0.46
CA ALA A 366 11.77 -29.63 0.34
C ALA A 366 10.60 -29.63 1.34
N GLU A 367 10.82 -29.10 2.54
CA GLU A 367 9.92 -29.17 3.68
C GLU A 367 9.08 -27.91 3.92
N VAL A 368 9.49 -26.75 3.39
CA VAL A 368 8.80 -25.46 3.48
C VAL A 368 8.60 -24.91 2.07
N ARG A 369 7.71 -25.56 1.31
CA ARG A 369 7.51 -25.32 -0.14
C ARG A 369 6.97 -23.94 -0.48
N ASP A 370 6.31 -23.29 0.47
CA ASP A 370 5.65 -21.99 0.28
C ASP A 370 6.52 -20.80 0.74
N ALA A 371 7.79 -21.04 1.11
CA ALA A 371 8.73 -19.99 1.50
C ALA A 371 9.74 -19.65 0.41
N THR A 372 9.90 -18.37 0.13
CA THR A 372 10.97 -17.84 -0.72
C THR A 372 12.30 -17.94 0.03
N VAL A 373 13.29 -18.61 -0.57
CA VAL A 373 14.64 -18.74 0.00
C VAL A 373 15.62 -17.84 -0.76
N GLN A 374 16.29 -16.96 -0.03
CA GLN A 374 17.35 -16.10 -0.56
C GLN A 374 18.70 -16.42 0.09
N VAL A 375 19.73 -16.58 -0.75
CA VAL A 375 21.10 -16.80 -0.28
C VAL A 375 21.92 -15.54 -0.53
N VAL A 376 22.55 -15.01 0.52
CA VAL A 376 23.35 -13.78 0.46
C VAL A 376 24.84 -14.12 0.59
N PRO A 377 25.71 -13.69 -0.36
CA PRO A 377 27.15 -13.87 -0.25
C PRO A 377 27.70 -13.21 1.01
N LEU A 378 28.39 -13.99 1.86
CA LEU A 378 29.16 -13.46 2.98
C LEU A 378 30.54 -13.01 2.43
N GLU A 379 30.98 -11.81 2.79
CA GLU A 379 32.33 -11.35 2.44
C GLU A 379 33.34 -12.05 3.35
N ASP A 380 34.26 -12.79 2.73
CA ASP A 380 35.43 -13.33 3.41
C ASP A 380 36.43 -12.19 3.66
N GLU A 381 36.44 -11.63 4.88
CA GLU A 381 37.51 -10.73 5.32
C GLU A 381 38.90 -11.40 5.28
N GLN A 382 39.00 -12.71 5.04
CA GLN A 382 40.26 -13.44 4.89
C GLN A 382 40.83 -13.49 3.47
N ARG A 383 40.11 -13.01 2.43
CA ARG A 383 40.65 -13.00 1.06
C ARG A 383 41.44 -11.73 0.70
N VAL A 384 41.29 -10.65 1.47
CA VAL A 384 41.95 -9.36 1.16
C VAL A 384 43.37 -9.27 1.74
N ALA A 385 43.73 -10.11 2.72
CA ALA A 385 45.06 -10.09 3.34
C ALA A 385 46.12 -10.97 2.64
N GLY A 386 45.77 -11.65 1.54
CA GLY A 386 46.64 -12.64 0.88
C GLY A 386 47.36 -12.19 -0.38
N ASP A 387 47.05 -10.99 -0.91
CA ASP A 387 47.50 -10.56 -2.26
C ASP A 387 48.47 -9.36 -2.23
N GLU A 388 48.96 -8.94 -1.07
CA GLU A 388 49.83 -7.76 -0.92
C GLU A 388 51.29 -8.06 -0.54
N THR A 389 51.78 -9.31 -0.69
CA THR A 389 53.18 -9.64 -0.30
C THR A 389 54.06 -10.32 -1.36
N ASP A 390 53.69 -10.33 -2.64
CA ASP A 390 54.48 -11.04 -3.66
C ASP A 390 55.02 -10.16 -4.82
N TRP A 391 55.43 -8.92 -4.52
CA TRP A 391 56.09 -8.03 -5.48
C TRP A 391 57.56 -7.67 -5.15
N LEU A 392 58.20 -8.32 -4.17
CA LEU A 392 59.61 -8.05 -3.82
C LEU A 392 60.46 -9.28 -3.46
N ARG A 393 60.47 -10.32 -4.32
CA ARG A 393 61.61 -11.26 -4.40
C ARG A 393 61.94 -11.68 -5.82
#